data_AF-A0A344L0V2-F1
#
_entry.id   AF-A0A344L0V2-F1
#
_cell.length_a   1.000
_cell.length_b   1.000
_cell.length_c   1.000
_cell.angle_alpha   90.00
_cell.angle_beta   90.00
_cell.angle_gamma   90.00
#
_symmetry.space_group_name_H-M   'P 1'
#
loop_
_entity.id
_entity.type
_entity.pdbx_description
1 polymer ?
#
loop_
_entity_poly.entity_id
_entity_poly.type
_entity_poly.pdbx_seq_one_letter_code
_entity_poly.pdbx_strand_id
1 'polypeptide(L)'
;MKFAKFAAGGAICAALLGFGAVTATQAAAVESSAATVQAPIQQGAYWEEYYENYFLSNASCVARGNSVTNPSSPQYIPGSIRFECYVRKGEGKWTMAILRCDCRVESGDTRRPMSVL
;
A
#
# COMPACT_ATOMS: atom_id res chain seq x y z
N MET A 1 -33.87 27.40 3.48
CA MET A 1 -33.72 26.78 4.83
C MET A 1 -34.81 25.75 5.04
N LYS A 2 -34.45 24.46 5.15
CA LYS A 2 -35.02 23.46 6.09
C LYS A 2 -34.43 22.09 5.77
N PHE A 3 -33.65 21.59 6.73
CA PHE A 3 -33.18 20.21 6.82
C PHE A 3 -34.32 19.31 7.31
N ALA A 4 -34.45 18.12 6.73
CA ALA A 4 -35.08 16.96 7.35
C ALA A 4 -34.83 15.75 6.42
N LYS A 5 -34.56 14.53 6.85
CA LYS A 5 -34.09 13.93 8.11
C LYS A 5 -33.84 12.46 7.71
N PHE A 6 -32.85 11.83 8.33
CA PHE A 6 -32.64 10.39 8.25
C PHE A 6 -33.92 9.61 8.61
N ALA A 7 -34.21 8.52 7.90
CA ALA A 7 -34.95 7.41 8.47
C ALA A 7 -34.47 6.09 7.82
N ALA A 8 -33.71 5.35 8.59
CA ALA A 8 -33.50 3.92 8.43
C ALA A 8 -34.84 3.18 8.56
N GLY A 9 -34.96 2.03 7.92
CA GLY A 9 -35.94 1.01 8.32
C GLY A 9 -36.70 0.40 7.16
N GLY A 10 -36.71 -0.93 7.14
CA GLY A 10 -37.74 -1.68 6.43
C GLY A 10 -37.17 -2.78 5.56
N ALA A 11 -36.69 -3.85 6.17
CA ALA A 11 -36.61 -5.14 5.52
C ALA A 11 -38.02 -5.54 5.05
N ILE A 12 -38.16 -5.89 3.77
CA ILE A 12 -39.30 -6.66 3.30
C ILE A 12 -38.73 -7.94 2.69
N CYS A 13 -38.76 -8.99 3.50
CA CYS A 13 -38.71 -10.36 3.03
C CYS A 13 -39.98 -10.63 2.21
N ALA A 14 -39.84 -11.13 0.99
CA ALA A 14 -40.90 -11.87 0.33
C ALA A 14 -40.30 -13.06 -0.43
N ALA A 15 -40.79 -14.24 -0.04
CA ALA A 15 -40.52 -15.59 -0.52
C ALA A 15 -40.44 -15.69 -2.06
N LEU A 16 -39.43 -16.36 -2.62
CA LEU A 16 -39.38 -17.82 -2.88
C LEU A 16 -40.66 -18.35 -3.52
N LEU A 17 -40.57 -18.80 -4.77
CA LEU A 17 -41.12 -20.06 -5.30
C LEU A 17 -40.78 -20.16 -6.81
N GLY A 18 -39.72 -20.89 -7.15
CA GLY A 18 -39.34 -21.19 -8.52
C GLY A 18 -38.54 -22.49 -8.53
N PHE A 19 -39.25 -23.61 -8.61
CA PHE A 19 -38.69 -24.95 -8.73
C PHE A 19 -37.88 -25.09 -10.02
N GLY A 20 -36.61 -25.47 -9.92
CA GLY A 20 -35.77 -25.70 -11.09
C GLY A 20 -34.50 -26.46 -10.76
N ALA A 21 -34.57 -27.78 -10.93
CA ALA A 21 -33.47 -28.72 -11.16
C ALA A 21 -32.32 -28.77 -10.13
N VAL A 22 -32.40 -29.80 -9.29
CA VAL A 22 -31.26 -30.43 -8.62
C VAL A 22 -30.39 -31.11 -9.69
N THR A 23 -29.15 -30.66 -9.85
CA THR A 23 -28.06 -31.51 -10.34
C THR A 23 -27.01 -31.60 -9.24
N ALA A 24 -26.97 -32.75 -8.59
CA ALA A 24 -25.99 -33.09 -7.57
C ALA A 24 -24.68 -33.53 -8.23
N THR A 25 -23.58 -33.03 -7.63
CA THR A 25 -22.22 -33.62 -7.57
C THR A 25 -21.46 -33.75 -8.91
N GLN A 26 -20.20 -33.33 -9.00
CA GLN A 26 -19.09 -33.96 -8.28
C GLN A 26 -18.02 -32.95 -7.86
N ALA A 27 -17.55 -33.15 -6.64
CA ALA A 27 -16.36 -32.52 -6.09
C ALA A 27 -15.11 -33.01 -6.84
N ALA A 28 -14.36 -32.06 -7.41
CA ALA A 28 -12.92 -32.18 -7.49
C ALA A 28 -12.36 -31.32 -6.34
N ALA A 29 -12.08 -31.99 -5.23
CA ALA A 29 -11.20 -31.48 -4.19
C ALA A 29 -9.77 -31.38 -4.75
N VAL A 30 -8.91 -30.70 -3.98
CA VAL A 30 -7.44 -30.67 -4.10
C VAL A 30 -6.99 -29.65 -5.17
N GLU A 31 -6.40 -28.49 -4.89
CA GLU A 31 -5.49 -28.10 -3.81
C GLU A 31 -5.55 -26.57 -3.65
N SER A 32 -6.23 -26.07 -2.61
CA SER A 32 -5.91 -24.75 -2.06
C SER A 32 -4.71 -24.91 -1.14
N SER A 33 -3.51 -24.89 -1.74
CA SER A 33 -2.28 -24.64 -1.01
C SER A 33 -1.14 -24.27 -1.96
N ALA A 34 -1.30 -23.15 -2.65
CA ALA A 34 -0.21 -22.21 -2.77
C ALA A 34 -0.50 -21.01 -1.87
N ALA A 35 -0.77 -21.30 -0.59
CA ALA A 35 -0.31 -20.41 0.45
C ALA A 35 1.22 -20.48 0.41
N THR A 36 1.82 -19.73 -0.52
CA THR A 36 3.15 -19.18 -0.26
C THR A 36 2.94 -18.14 0.83
N VAL A 37 2.83 -18.66 2.06
CA VAL A 37 3.06 -17.90 3.28
C VAL A 37 4.39 -17.21 3.07
N GLN A 38 4.31 -15.88 3.09
CA GLN A 38 5.36 -14.87 3.14
C GLN A 38 6.69 -15.24 2.47
N ALA A 39 7.17 -14.39 1.57
CA ALA A 39 8.61 -14.15 1.58
C ALA A 39 8.89 -13.22 2.77
N PRO A 40 9.32 -13.68 3.97
CA PRO A 40 9.98 -12.79 4.91
C PRO A 40 11.40 -12.61 4.39
N ILE A 41 11.53 -11.75 3.38
CA ILE A 41 12.80 -11.07 3.16
C ILE A 41 12.52 -9.59 3.45
N GLN A 42 12.47 -9.25 4.72
CA GLN A 42 12.74 -7.89 5.21
C GLN A 42 14.24 -7.60 5.02
N GLN A 43 14.77 -7.81 3.82
CA GLN A 43 16.06 -7.23 3.42
C GLN A 43 15.73 -5.94 2.68
N GLY A 44 16.42 -4.87 3.04
CA GLY A 44 16.44 -3.65 2.24
C GLY A 44 15.41 -2.60 2.62
N ALA A 45 14.86 -2.61 3.84
CA ALA A 45 14.21 -1.42 4.38
C ALA A 45 15.29 -0.41 4.84
N TYR A 46 15.44 0.73 4.18
CA TYR A 46 16.41 1.77 4.56
C TYR A 46 15.81 3.17 4.48
N TRP A 47 16.32 4.04 5.34
CA TRP A 47 16.03 5.47 5.29
C TRP A 47 16.91 6.13 4.24
N GLU A 48 16.29 6.92 3.38
CA GLU A 48 16.95 7.74 2.37
C GLU A 48 16.49 9.19 2.53
N GLU A 49 17.42 10.14 2.63
CA GLU A 49 17.09 11.56 2.54
C GLU A 49 16.69 11.89 1.10
N TYR A 50 15.39 12.08 0.87
CA TYR A 50 14.87 12.25 -0.49
C TYR A 50 14.71 13.72 -0.89
N TYR A 51 14.41 14.59 0.08
CA TYR A 51 14.39 16.03 -0.10
C TYR A 51 15.17 16.70 1.03
N GLU A 52 16.45 16.95 0.79
CA GLU A 52 17.35 17.62 1.74
C GLU A 52 17.16 19.15 1.71
N ASN A 53 16.92 19.77 2.87
CA ASN A 53 16.78 21.22 3.04
C ASN A 53 15.80 21.88 2.05
N TYR A 54 14.71 21.20 1.75
CA TYR A 54 13.86 21.59 0.63
C TYR A 54 12.67 22.45 1.09
N PHE A 55 12.03 22.06 2.19
CA PHE A 55 10.75 22.63 2.57
C PHE A 55 10.89 23.79 3.56
N LEU A 56 10.13 24.87 3.36
CA LEU A 56 10.14 26.03 4.27
C LEU A 56 9.30 25.82 5.53
N SER A 57 8.50 24.75 5.58
CA SER A 57 7.65 24.44 6.74
C SER A 57 7.43 22.94 6.89
N ASN A 58 7.13 22.51 8.13
CA ASN A 58 6.73 21.14 8.43
C ASN A 58 5.51 20.72 7.61
N ALA A 59 4.50 21.59 7.49
CA ALA A 59 3.26 21.30 6.77
C ALA A 59 3.51 20.96 5.30
N SER A 60 4.38 21.72 4.61
CA SER A 60 4.76 21.42 3.23
C SER A 60 5.54 20.11 3.08
N CYS A 61 6.40 19.78 4.06
CA CYS A 61 7.12 18.51 4.08
C CYS A 61 6.15 17.32 4.25
N VAL A 62 5.25 17.41 5.23
CA VAL A 62 4.27 16.35 5.53
C VAL A 62 3.29 16.15 4.38
N ALA A 63 2.80 17.23 3.76
CA ALA A 63 1.89 17.12 2.60
C ALA A 63 2.56 16.39 1.42
N ARG A 64 3.84 16.67 1.17
CA ARG A 64 4.62 15.95 0.16
C ARG A 64 4.89 14.50 0.58
N GLY A 65 5.26 14.27 1.83
CA GLY A 65 5.45 12.94 2.43
C GLY A 65 4.25 12.03 2.22
N ASN A 66 3.06 12.51 2.60
CA ASN A 66 1.80 11.79 2.38
C ASN A 66 1.54 11.49 0.89
N SER A 67 1.89 12.42 0.01
CA SER A 67 1.70 12.24 -1.43
C SER A 67 2.66 11.21 -2.02
N VAL A 68 3.88 11.07 -1.49
CA VAL A 68 4.86 10.11 -1.99
C VAL A 68 4.68 8.71 -1.41
N THR A 69 4.15 8.58 -0.18
CA THR A 69 3.91 7.27 0.45
C THR A 69 2.50 6.71 0.26
N ASN A 70 1.56 7.45 -0.33
CA ASN A 70 0.21 6.98 -0.61
C ASN A 70 0.12 6.34 -2.00
N PRO A 71 -0.14 5.02 -2.15
CA PRO A 71 -0.24 4.35 -3.44
C PRO A 71 -1.33 4.89 -4.38
N SER A 72 -2.34 5.58 -3.85
CA SER A 72 -3.40 6.21 -4.65
C SER A 72 -3.01 7.59 -5.21
N SER A 73 -1.87 8.13 -4.77
CA SER A 73 -1.38 9.43 -5.23
C SER A 73 -0.68 9.29 -6.58
N PRO A 74 -0.87 10.25 -7.51
CA PRO A 74 -0.09 10.28 -8.76
C PRO A 74 1.40 10.55 -8.54
N GLN A 75 1.79 10.95 -7.33
CA GLN A 75 3.17 11.23 -6.94
C GLN A 75 3.77 10.09 -6.09
N TYR A 76 3.06 8.97 -5.97
CA TYR A 76 3.52 7.80 -5.22
C TYR A 76 4.87 7.32 -5.73
N ILE A 77 5.77 7.03 -4.80
CA ILE A 77 7.07 6.44 -5.08
C ILE A 77 6.97 4.93 -4.77
N PRO A 78 7.13 4.05 -5.78
CA PRO A 78 7.15 2.61 -5.56
C PRO A 78 8.19 2.21 -4.51
N GLY A 79 7.76 1.35 -3.57
CA GLY A 79 8.62 0.88 -2.49
C GLY A 79 8.75 1.85 -1.32
N SER A 80 8.20 3.07 -1.39
CA SER A 80 8.12 3.94 -0.22
C SER A 80 7.04 3.46 0.77
N ILE A 81 7.39 3.42 2.05
CA ILE A 81 6.56 2.84 3.12
C ILE A 81 6.17 3.91 4.12
N ARG A 82 7.13 4.73 4.54
CA ARG A 82 6.97 5.78 5.55
C ARG A 82 7.82 6.98 5.18
N PHE A 83 7.51 8.12 5.78
CA PHE A 83 8.33 9.33 5.68
C PHE A 83 8.52 9.95 7.06
N GLU A 84 9.59 10.72 7.21
CA GLU A 84 9.89 11.55 8.36
C GLU A 84 10.32 12.94 7.88
N CYS A 85 9.89 13.96 8.62
CA CYS A 85 10.24 15.36 8.37
C CYS A 85 11.01 15.90 9.58
N TYR A 86 12.20 16.42 9.35
CA TYR A 86 13.04 17.00 10.40
C TYR A 86 13.84 18.20 9.89
N VAL A 87 14.39 18.98 10.82
CA VAL A 87 15.32 20.08 10.53
C VAL A 87 16.64 19.72 11.20
N ARG A 88 17.76 19.68 10.47
CA ARG A 88 19.06 19.46 11.12
C ARG A 88 19.48 20.72 11.86
N LYS A 89 20.33 20.53 12.86
CA LYS A 89 20.88 21.64 13.64
C LYS A 89 21.62 22.61 12.72
N GLY A 90 21.20 23.87 12.73
CA GLY A 90 21.79 24.94 11.92
C GLY A 90 21.15 25.13 10.55
N GLU A 91 20.18 24.28 10.18
CA GLU A 91 19.41 24.43 8.94
C GLU A 91 18.15 25.25 9.16
N GLY A 92 17.78 26.06 8.16
CA GLY A 92 16.54 26.86 8.16
C GLY A 92 15.39 26.20 7.40
N LYS A 93 15.60 24.99 6.87
CA LYS A 93 14.66 24.28 6.01
C LYS A 93 14.48 22.85 6.51
N TRP A 94 13.33 22.27 6.18
CA TRP A 94 12.97 20.91 6.53
C TRP A 94 13.47 19.94 5.47
N THR A 95 14.05 18.85 5.96
CA THR A 95 14.44 17.66 5.21
C THR A 95 13.38 16.59 5.35
N MET A 96 13.10 15.87 4.26
CA MET A 96 12.24 14.69 4.26
C MET A 96 13.08 13.45 3.99
N ALA A 97 13.06 12.50 4.93
CA ALA A 97 13.55 11.16 4.70
C ALA A 97 12.38 10.22 4.42
N ILE A 98 12.61 9.23 3.56
CA ILE A 98 11.63 8.17 3.27
C ILE A 98 12.23 6.82 3.63
N LEU A 99 11.42 5.97 4.25
CA LEU A 99 11.73 4.57 4.44
C LEU A 99 11.30 3.84 3.18
N ARG A 100 12.27 3.35 2.41
CA ARG A 100 12.04 2.51 1.23
C ARG A 100 12.25 1.05 1.57
N CYS A 101 11.53 0.16 0.89
CA CYS A 101 11.93 -1.23 0.72
C CYS A 101 12.46 -1.42 -0.69
N ASP A 102 13.70 -1.93 -0.81
CA ASP A 102 14.18 -2.58 -2.03
C ASP A 102 13.55 -3.97 -2.17
N CYS A 103 12.22 -3.99 -2.15
CA CYS A 103 11.40 -5.10 -2.51
C CYS A 103 11.49 -5.21 -4.04
N ARG A 104 12.68 -5.54 -4.58
CA ARG A 104 12.81 -6.05 -5.95
C ARG A 104 11.92 -7.28 -5.98
N VAL A 105 10.72 -7.12 -6.52
CA VAL A 105 9.99 -8.23 -7.09
C VAL A 105 11.01 -8.88 -8.02
N GLU A 106 11.48 -10.08 -7.67
CA GLU A 106 12.22 -10.93 -8.59
C GLU A 106 11.28 -11.26 -9.76
N SER A 107 11.11 -10.29 -10.65
CA SER A 107 10.55 -10.51 -11.97
C SER A 107 11.64 -11.19 -12.78
N GLY A 108 11.86 -12.48 -12.52
CA GLY A 108 12.37 -13.48 -13.46
C GLY A 108 13.54 -13.08 -14.36
N ASP A 109 14.50 -12.27 -13.91
CA ASP A 109 15.69 -11.95 -14.69
C ASP A 109 16.91 -12.68 -14.09
N THR A 110 17.21 -13.84 -14.66
CA THR A 110 18.35 -14.71 -14.36
C THR A 110 19.70 -14.11 -14.78
N ARG A 111 19.81 -12.78 -14.91
CA ARG A 111 21.06 -12.09 -15.28
C ARG A 111 21.52 -11.13 -14.19
N ARG A 112 21.90 -11.66 -13.03
CA ARG A 112 22.92 -10.97 -12.23
C ARG A 112 24.29 -11.52 -12.61
N PRO A 113 25.21 -10.71 -13.19
CA PRO A 113 26.59 -11.13 -13.31
C PRO A 113 27.16 -11.35 -11.91
N MET A 114 27.86 -12.48 -11.76
CA MET A 114 28.58 -12.85 -10.55
C MET A 114 29.46 -11.68 -10.09
N SER A 115 29.44 -11.45 -8.78
CA SER A 115 30.46 -10.71 -8.06
C SER A 115 31.85 -11.18 -8.49
N VAL A 116 32.73 -10.24 -8.83
CA VAL A 116 34.16 -10.44 -8.76
C VAL A 116 34.67 -9.48 -7.69
N LEU A 117 35.23 -10.09 -6.65
CA LEU A 117 36.04 -9.47 -5.60
C LEU A 117 37.19 -8.64 -6.18
#